data_AF-A0A6L6C9S1-F1
#
_entry.id   AF-A0A6L6C9S1-F1
#
_cell.length_a   1.000
_cell.length_b   1.000
_cell.length_c   1.000
_cell.angle_alpha   90.00
_cell.angle_beta   90.00
_cell.angle_gamma   90.00
#
_symmetry.space_group_name_H-M   'P 1'
#
loop_
_entity.id
_entity.type
_entity.pdbx_description
1 polymer ?
#
loop_
_entity_poly.entity_id
_entity_poly.type
_entity_poly.pdbx_seq_one_letter_code
_entity_poly.pdbx_strand_id
1 'polypeptide(L)'
;MALTFDVVIIGSGFGGSVSALRLREKGYSVAVLEAGRRFKDKDFPKTSWRLRKFLYAPAIGCYGIQRIHVLPDVLVLAGAGVGGGSLVYANTLYQPGDAYFNDAQWASITDWKAELEPCFDQARRMLGVAENPYFSPSDQAMKDVATEMGVGHTFAMAPLGIYFGEGKGIAAKDPYFGGVGPDRNGCQQCGACMTGCQFNAKNTLPKNYLGLAESAGAQVFPMTTVKSFSQNVDGTWEIQAVKSNDPFATVIKFKANQVIVAAGTYNTQKLLHTMKRKMLPQLSNHLGQLSRTNSEALTGAMMPNIDIDFSTGSAITSSFFPDEHTHIEPVRYGKGSNFMGLMQTIMTDGYKSTGRRKHWLKQFIANPSLLGKILNVRRWSQRTVIALTMQNVDSSVTVSGKRGLFGWHLTSTNDPLKPNATYIPAA
;
A
#
# COMPACT_ATOMS: atom_id res chain seq x y z
N MET A 1 -10.29 33.93 -1.54
CA MET A 1 -11.42 33.37 -2.30
C MET A 1 -11.34 31.85 -2.22
N ALA A 2 -12.46 31.13 -2.06
CA ALA A 2 -12.47 29.67 -2.00
C ALA A 2 -12.64 29.09 -3.41
N LEU A 3 -12.00 27.95 -3.70
CA LEU A 3 -12.18 27.22 -4.96
C LEU A 3 -13.43 26.34 -4.86
N THR A 4 -14.34 26.41 -5.83
CA THR A 4 -15.63 25.70 -5.79
C THR A 4 -15.65 24.53 -6.78
N PHE A 5 -16.14 23.38 -6.32
CA PHE A 5 -16.31 22.16 -7.12
C PHE A 5 -17.61 21.46 -6.71
N ASP A 6 -18.16 20.57 -7.54
CA ASP A 6 -19.28 19.74 -7.13
C ASP A 6 -18.83 18.71 -6.08
N VAL A 7 -17.65 18.12 -6.30
CA VAL A 7 -17.07 17.10 -5.42
C VAL A 7 -15.60 17.40 -5.11
N VAL A 8 -15.26 17.38 -3.82
CA VAL A 8 -13.86 17.38 -3.34
C VAL A 8 -13.50 16.00 -2.81
N ILE A 9 -12.46 15.40 -3.38
CA ILE A 9 -11.92 14.10 -2.99
C ILE A 9 -10.60 14.32 -2.25
N ILE A 10 -10.52 13.79 -1.02
CA ILE A 10 -9.32 13.88 -0.18
C ILE A 10 -8.50 12.61 -0.38
N GLY A 11 -7.38 12.72 -1.10
CA GLY A 11 -6.49 11.61 -1.41
C GLY A 11 -6.68 11.05 -2.83
N SER A 12 -5.55 10.71 -3.46
CA SER A 12 -5.49 10.29 -4.87
C SER A 12 -5.14 8.81 -5.08
N GLY A 13 -5.32 7.98 -4.04
CA GLY A 13 -5.14 6.52 -4.11
C GLY A 13 -6.27 5.82 -4.88
N PHE A 14 -6.35 4.50 -4.78
CA PHE A 14 -7.29 3.68 -5.57
C PHE A 14 -8.73 4.19 -5.49
N GLY A 15 -9.33 4.25 -4.30
CA GLY A 15 -10.70 4.73 -4.13
C GLY A 15 -10.92 6.17 -4.60
N GLY A 16 -9.94 7.06 -4.39
CA GLY A 16 -10.03 8.46 -4.82
C GLY A 16 -9.97 8.63 -6.33
N SER A 17 -9.07 7.90 -7.00
CA SER A 17 -8.91 7.94 -8.46
C SER A 17 -10.09 7.33 -9.21
N VAL A 18 -10.63 6.20 -8.71
CA VAL A 18 -11.83 5.57 -9.27
C VAL A 18 -13.00 6.52 -9.15
N SER A 19 -13.23 7.08 -7.96
CA SER A 19 -14.29 8.08 -7.73
C SER A 19 -14.15 9.28 -8.65
N ALA A 20 -12.93 9.82 -8.79
CA ALA A 20 -12.66 10.97 -9.65
C ALA A 20 -13.05 10.69 -11.11
N LEU A 21 -12.66 9.54 -11.66
CA LEU A 21 -12.99 9.17 -13.03
C LEU A 21 -14.50 9.03 -13.21
N ARG A 22 -15.17 8.25 -12.36
CA ARG A 22 -16.62 8.00 -12.48
C ARG A 22 -17.46 9.27 -12.33
N LEU A 23 -17.02 10.20 -11.47
CA LEU A 23 -17.67 11.50 -11.32
C LEU A 23 -17.45 12.41 -12.54
N ARG A 24 -16.25 12.40 -13.14
CA ARG A 24 -15.99 13.15 -14.37
C ARG A 24 -16.75 12.59 -15.56
N GLU A 25 -16.87 11.27 -15.68
CA GLU A 25 -17.71 10.62 -16.70
C GLU A 25 -19.19 11.03 -16.59
N LYS A 26 -19.65 11.36 -15.38
CA LYS A 26 -21.00 11.90 -15.13
C LYS A 26 -21.11 13.43 -15.26
N GLY A 27 -20.02 14.13 -15.58
CA GLY A 27 -20.01 15.59 -15.80
C GLY A 27 -19.77 16.46 -14.57
N TYR A 28 -19.61 15.90 -13.37
CA TYR A 28 -19.35 16.69 -12.14
C TYR A 28 -17.98 17.37 -12.18
N SER A 29 -17.86 18.61 -11.72
CA SER A 29 -16.56 19.23 -11.44
C SER A 29 -15.90 18.60 -10.20
N VAL A 30 -14.66 18.14 -10.35
CA VAL A 30 -13.96 17.34 -9.31
C VAL A 30 -12.61 17.94 -8.98
N ALA A 31 -12.37 18.15 -7.68
CA ALA A 31 -11.04 18.41 -7.14
C ALA A 31 -10.51 17.21 -6.35
N VAL A 32 -9.26 16.83 -6.58
CA VAL A 32 -8.55 15.79 -5.82
C VAL A 32 -7.41 16.42 -5.04
N LEU A 33 -7.45 16.38 -3.72
CA LEU A 33 -6.46 16.98 -2.84
C LEU A 33 -5.47 15.92 -2.36
N GLU A 34 -4.20 16.02 -2.78
CA GLU A 34 -3.16 15.04 -2.45
C GLU A 34 -2.04 15.67 -1.60
N ALA A 35 -1.75 15.05 -0.46
CA ALA A 35 -0.70 15.51 0.45
C ALA A 35 0.71 15.37 -0.14
N GLY A 36 0.96 14.31 -0.91
CA GLY A 36 2.25 14.09 -1.55
C GLY A 36 2.45 14.84 -2.87
N ARG A 37 3.67 14.74 -3.40
CA ARG A 37 4.04 15.36 -4.68
C ARG A 37 3.56 14.55 -5.88
N ARG A 38 3.55 15.17 -7.05
CA ARG A 38 3.48 14.46 -8.33
C ARG A 38 4.87 13.96 -8.70
N PHE A 39 4.95 12.74 -9.24
CA PHE A 39 6.19 12.12 -9.68
C PHE A 39 6.11 11.84 -11.19
N LYS A 40 7.11 12.27 -11.93
CA LYS A 40 7.46 11.68 -13.23
C LYS A 40 8.37 10.48 -13.00
N ASP A 41 8.51 9.60 -13.98
CA ASP A 41 9.30 8.39 -13.86
C ASP A 41 10.77 8.68 -13.42
N LYS A 42 11.37 9.77 -13.91
CA LYS A 42 12.72 10.23 -13.51
C LYS A 42 12.83 10.77 -12.07
N ASP A 43 11.70 11.06 -11.42
CA ASP A 43 11.67 11.65 -10.08
C ASP A 43 11.80 10.60 -8.98
N PHE A 44 11.51 9.33 -9.29
CA PHE A 44 11.67 8.23 -8.37
C PHE A 44 13.14 8.00 -7.99
N PRO A 45 13.41 7.58 -6.75
CA PRO A 45 14.77 7.32 -6.31
C PRO A 45 15.38 6.12 -7.05
N LYS A 46 16.63 6.27 -7.52
CA LYS A 46 17.42 5.14 -8.06
C LYS A 46 17.55 3.99 -7.05
N THR A 47 17.67 4.30 -5.76
CA THR A 47 17.71 3.34 -4.66
C THR A 47 17.03 3.90 -3.42
N SER A 48 16.55 3.03 -2.52
CA SER A 48 15.90 3.45 -1.26
C SER A 48 16.79 4.29 -0.33
N TRP A 49 18.13 4.31 -0.53
CA TRP A 49 19.05 5.19 0.20
C TRP A 49 18.89 6.68 -0.12
N ARG A 50 18.21 7.04 -1.21
CA ARG A 50 17.87 8.45 -1.49
C ARG A 50 16.68 8.87 -0.64
N LEU A 51 16.87 8.94 0.69
CA LEU A 51 15.81 9.07 1.69
C LEU A 51 14.84 10.22 1.41
N ARG A 52 15.32 11.40 1.02
CA ARG A 52 14.46 12.55 0.69
C ARG A 52 13.48 12.29 -0.47
N LYS A 53 13.84 11.38 -1.38
CA LYS A 53 13.02 10.95 -2.53
C LYS A 53 12.27 9.64 -2.27
N PHE A 54 12.71 8.84 -1.30
CA PHE A 54 12.08 7.57 -0.95
C PHE A 54 11.05 7.73 0.17
N LEU A 55 11.41 8.32 1.30
CA LEU A 55 10.55 8.48 2.47
C LEU A 55 9.67 9.73 2.37
N TYR A 56 8.44 9.62 2.88
CA TYR A 56 7.53 10.74 3.10
C TYR A 56 7.51 11.10 4.59
N ALA A 57 8.23 12.16 4.94
CA ALA A 57 8.25 12.75 6.27
C ALA A 57 8.45 14.28 6.14
N PRO A 58 7.37 15.04 5.85
CA PRO A 58 7.45 16.48 5.57
C PRO A 58 8.15 17.30 6.66
N ALA A 59 7.97 16.91 7.92
CA ALA A 59 8.58 17.58 9.08
C ALA A 59 10.12 17.63 9.04
N ILE A 60 10.75 16.75 8.27
CA ILE A 60 12.21 16.70 8.07
C ILE A 60 12.60 16.88 6.60
N GLY A 61 11.71 17.45 5.78
CA GLY A 61 11.98 17.76 4.37
C GLY A 61 12.02 16.56 3.43
N CYS A 62 11.41 15.43 3.82
CA CYS A 62 11.32 14.23 2.99
C CYS A 62 9.94 14.15 2.31
N TYR A 63 9.91 14.08 0.97
CA TYR A 63 8.68 14.11 0.15
C TYR A 63 8.64 12.96 -0.87
N GLY A 64 9.17 11.80 -0.48
CA GLY A 64 9.15 10.57 -1.26
C GLY A 64 7.80 9.86 -1.25
N ILE A 65 7.81 8.63 -1.77
CA ILE A 65 6.60 7.81 -1.94
C ILE A 65 6.27 6.89 -0.77
N GLN A 66 7.25 6.50 0.03
CA GLN A 66 7.09 5.56 1.13
C GLN A 66 6.76 6.30 2.41
N ARG A 67 5.53 6.14 2.90
CA ARG A 67 5.11 6.60 4.21
C ARG A 67 5.08 5.42 5.17
N ILE A 68 5.49 5.66 6.41
CA ILE A 68 5.49 4.66 7.49
C ILE A 68 4.73 5.25 8.66
N HIS A 69 3.74 4.52 9.16
CA HIS A 69 3.02 4.86 10.38
C HIS A 69 3.18 3.73 11.40
N VAL A 70 3.44 4.10 12.64
CA VAL A 70 3.55 3.15 13.75
C VAL A 70 2.35 3.33 14.66
N LEU A 71 1.63 2.24 14.91
CA LEU A 71 0.68 2.09 15.99
C LEU A 71 1.20 0.99 16.93
N PRO A 72 0.74 0.92 18.19
CA PRO A 72 1.19 -0.09 19.14
C PRO A 72 1.12 -1.53 18.61
N ASP A 73 0.08 -1.85 17.83
CA ASP A 73 -0.21 -3.22 17.38
C ASP A 73 0.11 -3.47 15.90
N VAL A 74 0.47 -2.42 15.13
CA VAL A 74 0.67 -2.55 13.68
C VAL A 74 1.62 -1.49 13.13
N LEU A 75 2.48 -1.91 12.20
CA LEU A 75 3.28 -1.04 11.34
C LEU A 75 2.58 -0.91 9.98
N VAL A 76 2.23 0.31 9.58
CA VAL A 76 1.51 0.56 8.31
C VAL A 76 2.46 1.19 7.30
N LEU A 77 2.68 0.49 6.19
CA LEU A 77 3.40 0.98 5.02
C LEU A 77 2.40 1.52 4.01
N ALA A 78 2.54 2.79 3.63
CA ALA A 78 1.58 3.46 2.75
C ALA A 78 2.28 4.29 1.66
N GLY A 79 1.56 4.54 0.56
CA GLY A 79 2.01 5.45 -0.50
C GLY A 79 1.71 6.92 -0.19
N ALA A 80 2.58 7.81 -0.65
CA ALA A 80 2.37 9.26 -0.61
C ALA A 80 2.72 9.89 -1.96
N GLY A 81 1.80 10.66 -2.52
CA GLY A 81 1.97 11.25 -3.84
C GLY A 81 0.74 11.07 -4.70
N VAL A 82 0.74 11.77 -5.83
CA VAL A 82 -0.37 11.67 -6.80
C VAL A 82 -0.43 10.24 -7.32
N GLY A 83 -1.47 9.49 -6.95
CA GLY A 83 -1.62 8.05 -7.17
C GLY A 83 -1.50 7.18 -5.93
N GLY A 84 -1.19 7.76 -4.76
CA GLY A 84 -1.16 7.07 -3.46
C GLY A 84 -0.36 5.76 -3.45
N GLY A 85 -0.97 4.71 -2.90
CA GLY A 85 -0.37 3.37 -2.77
C GLY A 85 0.11 2.75 -4.08
N SER A 86 -0.50 3.09 -5.23
CA SER A 86 -0.09 2.53 -6.52
C SER A 86 1.36 2.87 -6.89
N LEU A 87 1.91 3.96 -6.35
CA LEU A 87 3.30 4.35 -6.58
C LEU A 87 4.28 3.38 -5.90
N VAL A 88 3.90 2.76 -4.78
CA VAL A 88 4.81 2.04 -3.88
C VAL A 88 4.44 0.56 -3.66
N TYR A 89 3.23 0.11 -3.99
CA TYR A 89 2.83 -1.29 -3.81
C TYR A 89 3.54 -2.26 -4.78
N ALA A 90 3.46 -3.57 -4.51
CA ALA A 90 4.17 -4.61 -5.28
C ALA A 90 3.44 -5.10 -6.55
N ASN A 91 2.21 -4.63 -6.80
CA ASN A 91 1.37 -4.92 -7.98
C ASN A 91 0.54 -6.19 -7.96
N THR A 92 0.46 -6.95 -6.87
CA THR A 92 -0.40 -8.13 -6.78
C THR A 92 -1.88 -7.75 -6.77
N LEU A 93 -2.68 -8.45 -7.58
CA LEU A 93 -4.08 -8.12 -7.85
C LEU A 93 -4.96 -9.38 -7.86
N TYR A 94 -4.99 -10.08 -6.73
CA TYR A 94 -5.89 -11.21 -6.52
C TYR A 94 -7.32 -10.75 -6.27
N GLN A 95 -8.29 -11.52 -6.76
CA GLN A 95 -9.68 -11.41 -6.37
C GLN A 95 -9.90 -12.28 -5.12
N PRO A 96 -10.59 -11.79 -4.09
CA PRO A 96 -10.87 -12.60 -2.90
C PRO A 96 -11.78 -13.79 -3.23
N GLY A 97 -11.66 -14.87 -2.46
CA GLY A 97 -12.54 -16.04 -2.56
C GLY A 97 -13.90 -15.87 -1.88
N ASP A 98 -14.74 -16.89 -1.96
CA ASP A 98 -16.15 -16.86 -1.52
C ASP A 98 -16.36 -16.54 -0.03
N ALA A 99 -15.39 -16.87 0.82
CA ALA A 99 -15.42 -16.53 2.24
C ALA A 99 -15.52 -15.01 2.48
N TYR A 100 -14.93 -14.18 1.60
CA TYR A 100 -15.05 -12.72 1.67
C TYR A 100 -16.48 -12.26 1.35
N PHE A 101 -17.06 -12.76 0.26
CA PHE A 101 -18.39 -12.33 -0.17
C PHE A 101 -19.50 -12.76 0.81
N ASN A 102 -19.29 -13.91 1.47
CA ASN A 102 -20.21 -14.50 2.44
C ASN A 102 -19.87 -14.16 3.90
N ASP A 103 -18.99 -13.19 4.17
CA ASP A 103 -18.65 -12.78 5.55
C ASP A 103 -19.90 -12.24 6.26
N ALA A 104 -20.11 -12.70 7.49
CA ALA A 104 -21.29 -12.39 8.30
C ALA A 104 -21.52 -10.89 8.53
N GLN A 105 -20.49 -10.05 8.36
CA GLN A 105 -20.62 -8.59 8.46
C GLN A 105 -21.50 -7.96 7.38
N TRP A 106 -21.63 -8.58 6.21
CA TRP A 106 -22.34 -7.98 5.08
C TRP A 106 -23.13 -8.96 4.21
N ALA A 107 -22.97 -10.27 4.38
CA ALA A 107 -23.65 -11.29 3.59
C ALA A 107 -25.20 -11.18 3.61
N SER A 108 -25.77 -10.58 4.65
CA SER A 108 -27.22 -10.35 4.77
C SER A 108 -27.76 -9.20 3.93
N ILE A 109 -26.89 -8.38 3.31
CA ILE A 109 -27.30 -7.18 2.56
C ILE A 109 -27.73 -7.55 1.14
N THR A 110 -26.92 -8.34 0.43
CA THR A 110 -27.07 -8.67 -1.00
C THR A 110 -26.13 -9.84 -1.35
N ASP A 111 -26.30 -10.40 -2.54
CA ASP A 111 -25.29 -11.29 -3.14
C ASP A 111 -24.12 -10.45 -3.64
N TRP A 112 -23.15 -10.22 -2.76
CA TRP A 112 -21.98 -9.40 -3.06
C TRP A 112 -21.11 -9.95 -4.18
N LYS A 113 -21.08 -11.27 -4.38
CA LYS A 113 -20.30 -11.86 -5.47
C LYS A 113 -20.91 -11.44 -6.80
N ALA A 114 -22.22 -11.64 -6.95
CA ALA A 114 -22.93 -11.22 -8.15
C ALA A 114 -22.89 -9.69 -8.36
N GLU A 115 -23.06 -8.91 -7.30
CA GLU A 115 -23.10 -7.44 -7.39
C GLU A 115 -21.73 -6.82 -7.73
N LEU A 116 -20.63 -7.37 -7.19
CA LEU A 116 -19.29 -6.82 -7.38
C LEU A 116 -18.54 -7.44 -8.57
N GLU A 117 -18.95 -8.58 -9.12
CA GLU A 117 -18.24 -9.23 -10.24
C GLU A 117 -18.01 -8.27 -11.44
N PRO A 118 -18.99 -7.47 -11.90
CA PRO A 118 -18.75 -6.50 -12.96
C PRO A 118 -17.71 -5.43 -12.57
N CYS A 119 -17.67 -5.06 -11.28
CA CYS A 119 -16.68 -4.11 -10.75
C CYS A 119 -15.28 -4.74 -10.70
N PHE A 120 -15.16 -6.02 -10.34
CA PHE A 120 -13.89 -6.76 -10.38
C PHE A 120 -13.36 -6.91 -11.80
N ASP A 121 -14.21 -7.27 -12.77
CA ASP A 121 -13.82 -7.32 -14.18
C ASP A 121 -13.32 -5.95 -14.67
N GLN A 122 -14.08 -4.88 -14.39
CA GLN A 122 -13.67 -3.53 -14.76
C GLN A 122 -12.35 -3.13 -14.09
N ALA A 123 -12.15 -3.46 -12.81
CA ALA A 123 -10.91 -3.18 -12.10
C ALA A 123 -9.73 -3.97 -12.69
N ARG A 124 -9.93 -5.24 -13.07
CA ARG A 124 -8.93 -6.10 -13.70
C ARG A 124 -8.47 -5.53 -15.04
N ARG A 125 -9.42 -5.09 -15.88
CA ARG A 125 -9.14 -4.42 -17.15
C ARG A 125 -8.42 -3.08 -16.95
N MET A 126 -8.86 -2.26 -15.98
CA MET A 126 -8.26 -0.94 -15.74
C MET A 126 -6.87 -1.00 -15.11
N LEU A 127 -6.62 -1.96 -14.24
CA LEU A 127 -5.31 -2.14 -13.64
C LEU A 127 -4.37 -2.93 -14.57
N GLY A 128 -4.88 -3.46 -15.69
CA GLY A 128 -4.09 -4.14 -16.70
C GLY A 128 -3.47 -5.42 -16.16
N VAL A 129 -4.26 -6.20 -15.42
CA VAL A 129 -3.80 -7.42 -14.75
C VAL A 129 -3.28 -8.42 -15.79
N ALA A 130 -2.04 -8.83 -15.65
CA ALA A 130 -1.40 -9.86 -16.44
C ALA A 130 -0.68 -10.85 -15.52
N GLU A 131 -0.69 -12.14 -15.87
CA GLU A 131 0.11 -13.13 -15.17
C GLU A 131 1.60 -12.84 -15.37
N ASN A 132 2.41 -12.95 -14.31
CA ASN A 132 3.84 -12.73 -14.40
C ASN A 132 4.52 -13.79 -15.31
N PRO A 133 5.15 -13.39 -16.42
CA PRO A 133 5.76 -14.35 -17.35
C PRO A 133 7.19 -14.75 -16.96
N TYR A 134 7.77 -14.14 -15.91
CA TYR A 134 9.17 -14.33 -15.56
C TYR A 134 9.33 -15.14 -14.28
N PHE A 135 9.90 -16.35 -14.43
CA PHE A 135 10.30 -17.20 -13.32
C PHE A 135 11.67 -16.76 -12.79
N SER A 136 11.69 -16.22 -11.58
CA SER A 136 12.86 -15.65 -10.90
C SER A 136 13.50 -16.65 -9.92
N PRO A 137 14.73 -16.38 -9.42
CA PRO A 137 15.33 -17.22 -8.39
C PRO A 137 14.51 -17.31 -7.10
N SER A 138 13.78 -16.24 -6.74
CA SER A 138 12.84 -16.29 -5.61
C SER A 138 11.67 -17.24 -5.86
N ASP A 139 11.22 -17.39 -7.11
CA ASP A 139 10.15 -18.32 -7.46
C ASP A 139 10.61 -19.78 -7.31
N GLN A 140 11.85 -20.07 -7.71
CA GLN A 140 12.45 -21.38 -7.47
C GLN A 140 12.47 -21.71 -5.98
N ALA A 141 12.99 -20.80 -5.15
CA ALA A 141 13.03 -21.00 -3.70
C ALA A 141 11.64 -21.20 -3.08
N MET A 142 10.63 -20.42 -3.50
CA MET A 142 9.26 -20.57 -3.00
C MET A 142 8.62 -21.88 -3.45
N LYS A 143 8.88 -22.33 -4.69
CA LYS A 143 8.38 -23.60 -5.20
C LYS A 143 9.00 -24.79 -4.47
N ASP A 144 10.29 -24.71 -4.16
CA ASP A 144 10.99 -25.75 -3.40
C ASP A 144 10.42 -25.85 -1.98
N VAL A 145 10.27 -24.71 -1.28
CA VAL A 145 9.62 -24.65 0.04
C VAL A 145 8.19 -25.21 0.00
N ALA A 146 7.38 -24.79 -0.97
CA ALA A 146 6.02 -25.31 -1.12
C ALA A 146 6.00 -26.83 -1.34
N THR A 147 6.95 -27.36 -2.11
CA THR A 147 7.10 -28.80 -2.36
C THR A 147 7.52 -29.56 -1.10
N GLU A 148 8.48 -29.03 -0.34
CA GLU A 148 8.92 -29.58 0.95
C GLU A 148 7.79 -29.60 1.98
N MET A 149 6.91 -28.59 1.94
CA MET A 149 5.69 -28.51 2.76
C MET A 149 4.56 -29.44 2.27
N GLY A 150 4.72 -30.14 1.15
CA GLY A 150 3.71 -31.03 0.57
C GLY A 150 2.58 -30.30 -0.19
N VAL A 151 2.71 -28.98 -0.40
CA VAL A 151 1.70 -28.11 -1.03
C VAL A 151 2.17 -27.50 -2.34
N GLY A 152 3.18 -28.08 -2.99
CA GLY A 152 3.74 -27.55 -4.25
C GLY A 152 2.72 -27.38 -5.39
N HIS A 153 1.57 -28.05 -5.30
CA HIS A 153 0.46 -27.91 -6.24
C HIS A 153 -0.30 -26.58 -6.11
N THR A 154 -0.13 -25.83 -5.01
CA THR A 154 -0.74 -24.50 -4.80
C THR A 154 0.14 -23.35 -5.31
N PHE A 155 1.38 -23.65 -5.72
CA PHE A 155 2.29 -22.66 -6.28
C PHE A 155 1.78 -22.13 -7.63
N ALA A 156 1.70 -20.82 -7.77
CA ALA A 156 1.28 -20.15 -9.00
C ALA A 156 2.04 -18.85 -9.25
N MET A 157 2.17 -18.46 -10.51
CA MET A 157 2.69 -17.13 -10.87
C MET A 157 1.65 -16.06 -10.54
N ALA A 158 2.11 -14.90 -10.05
CA ALA A 158 1.21 -13.88 -9.51
C ALA A 158 0.53 -13.07 -10.64
N PRO A 159 -0.75 -12.70 -10.48
CA PRO A 159 -1.43 -11.71 -11.32
C PRO A 159 -0.98 -10.30 -10.92
N LEU A 160 -0.38 -9.57 -11.87
CA LEU A 160 0.27 -8.29 -11.61
C LEU A 160 -0.27 -7.15 -12.47
N GLY A 161 -0.41 -5.96 -11.86
CA GLY A 161 -0.70 -4.69 -12.54
C GLY A 161 0.54 -4.08 -13.23
N ILE A 162 1.20 -4.85 -14.08
CA ILE A 162 2.45 -4.49 -14.76
C ILE A 162 2.30 -4.78 -16.26
N TYR A 163 2.71 -3.82 -17.09
CA TYR A 163 2.90 -4.06 -18.51
C TYR A 163 4.23 -4.78 -18.74
N PHE A 164 4.17 -6.08 -19.07
CA PHE A 164 5.36 -6.86 -19.42
C PHE A 164 5.85 -6.58 -20.83
N GLY A 165 4.93 -6.32 -21.76
CA GLY A 165 5.22 -6.00 -23.16
C GLY A 165 5.91 -7.13 -23.93
N GLU A 166 6.35 -6.82 -25.15
CA GLU A 166 7.06 -7.75 -26.04
C GLU A 166 8.54 -7.95 -25.66
N GLY A 167 9.02 -7.22 -24.66
CA GLY A 167 10.39 -7.32 -24.17
C GLY A 167 10.77 -6.21 -23.21
N LYS A 168 11.90 -6.41 -22.52
CA LYS A 168 12.40 -5.49 -21.48
C LYS A 168 12.66 -4.10 -22.07
N GLY A 169 11.93 -3.09 -21.58
CA GLY A 169 12.11 -1.70 -21.96
C GLY A 169 11.60 -1.34 -23.36
N ILE A 170 11.00 -2.28 -24.10
CA ILE A 170 10.43 -2.00 -25.42
C ILE A 170 9.20 -1.12 -25.26
N ALA A 171 9.20 0.02 -25.95
CA ALA A 171 8.10 0.96 -25.94
C ALA A 171 6.92 0.44 -26.77
N ALA A 172 5.71 0.65 -26.29
CA ALA A 172 4.47 0.29 -26.97
C ALA A 172 3.39 1.33 -26.66
N LYS A 173 2.37 1.42 -27.51
CA LYS A 173 1.15 2.17 -27.19
C LYS A 173 0.44 1.56 -25.99
N ASP A 174 -0.37 2.37 -25.31
CA ASP A 174 -1.14 1.87 -24.17
C ASP A 174 -2.04 0.72 -24.66
N PRO A 175 -1.83 -0.52 -24.16
CA PRO A 175 -2.65 -1.65 -24.58
C PRO A 175 -4.03 -1.63 -23.88
N TYR A 176 -4.19 -0.72 -22.93
CA TYR A 176 -5.38 -0.57 -22.12
C TYR A 176 -6.27 0.54 -22.70
N PHE A 177 -7.55 0.54 -22.32
CA PHE A 177 -8.48 1.65 -22.61
C PHE A 177 -8.65 2.01 -24.09
N GLY A 178 -8.38 1.09 -25.02
CA GLY A 178 -8.39 1.43 -26.45
C GLY A 178 -7.28 2.40 -26.87
N GLY A 179 -6.17 2.45 -26.13
CA GLY A 179 -4.99 3.24 -26.50
C GLY A 179 -5.00 4.69 -26.05
N VAL A 180 -5.99 5.11 -25.25
CA VAL A 180 -6.10 6.51 -24.82
C VAL A 180 -5.19 6.88 -23.63
N GLY A 181 -4.65 5.88 -22.92
CA GLY A 181 -3.67 6.11 -21.87
C GLY A 181 -2.28 6.43 -22.44
N PRO A 182 -1.32 6.78 -21.57
CA PRO A 182 0.04 7.07 -22.02
C PRO A 182 0.76 5.79 -22.48
N ASP A 183 1.66 5.94 -23.46
CA ASP A 183 2.58 4.89 -23.91
C ASP A 183 3.24 4.14 -22.73
N ARG A 184 3.62 2.89 -22.96
CA ARG A 184 4.19 1.96 -21.98
C ARG A 184 5.56 1.47 -22.41
N ASN A 185 6.36 1.03 -21.45
CA ASN A 185 7.55 0.24 -21.74
C ASN A 185 7.46 -1.11 -21.03
N GLY A 186 7.88 -2.19 -21.68
CA GLY A 186 7.90 -3.52 -21.09
C GLY A 186 8.75 -3.58 -19.81
N CYS A 187 8.31 -4.38 -18.84
CA CYS A 187 8.94 -4.52 -17.53
C CYS A 187 10.42 -4.95 -17.63
N GLN A 188 11.30 -4.26 -16.90
CA GLN A 188 12.73 -4.59 -16.87
C GLN A 188 13.09 -5.71 -15.89
N GLN A 189 12.13 -6.21 -15.09
CA GLN A 189 12.36 -7.25 -14.08
C GLN A 189 13.46 -6.88 -13.07
N CYS A 190 13.40 -5.64 -12.54
CA CYS A 190 14.46 -5.02 -11.73
C CYS A 190 14.19 -4.92 -10.22
N GLY A 191 13.08 -5.46 -9.72
CA GLY A 191 12.68 -5.46 -8.31
C GLY A 191 12.30 -4.09 -7.72
N ALA A 192 12.36 -3.01 -8.50
CA ALA A 192 12.23 -1.63 -8.01
C ALA A 192 10.77 -1.14 -7.84
N CYS A 193 9.77 -2.04 -7.88
CA CYS A 193 8.35 -1.65 -7.85
C CYS A 193 7.98 -0.85 -6.60
N MET A 194 8.58 -1.18 -5.45
CA MET A 194 8.35 -0.53 -4.17
C MET A 194 9.21 0.72 -3.92
N THR A 195 10.16 1.02 -4.80
CA THR A 195 10.88 2.31 -4.81
C THR A 195 10.34 3.27 -5.85
N GLY A 196 9.30 2.87 -6.59
CA GLY A 196 8.72 3.61 -7.70
C GLY A 196 9.34 3.19 -9.03
N CYS A 197 8.48 2.87 -10.00
CA CYS A 197 8.92 2.40 -11.32
C CYS A 197 9.45 3.57 -12.16
N GLN A 198 10.76 3.59 -12.41
CA GLN A 198 11.42 4.58 -13.27
C GLN A 198 11.31 4.27 -14.77
N PHE A 199 10.70 3.13 -15.12
CA PHE A 199 10.79 2.55 -16.45
C PHE A 199 9.44 2.42 -17.14
N ASN A 200 8.42 3.12 -16.68
CA ASN A 200 7.10 3.15 -17.31
C ASN A 200 6.33 1.82 -17.46
N ALA A 201 6.74 0.76 -16.77
CA ALA A 201 6.09 -0.55 -16.86
C ALA A 201 4.93 -0.73 -15.87
N LYS A 202 5.01 -0.10 -14.70
CA LYS A 202 4.01 -0.23 -13.64
C LYS A 202 2.75 0.56 -14.01
N ASN A 203 1.58 -0.09 -14.04
CA ASN A 203 0.31 0.57 -14.40
C ASN A 203 -0.28 1.32 -13.21
N THR A 204 0.40 2.40 -12.80
CA THR A 204 0.03 3.21 -11.63
C THR A 204 -1.23 4.06 -11.88
N LEU A 205 -1.82 4.60 -10.82
CA LEU A 205 -3.05 5.40 -10.96
C LEU A 205 -2.91 6.64 -11.86
N PRO A 206 -1.79 7.41 -11.83
CA PRO A 206 -1.57 8.50 -12.78
C PRO A 206 -1.51 8.07 -14.25
N LYS A 207 -1.37 6.76 -14.49
CA LYS A 207 -1.28 6.13 -15.80
C LYS A 207 -2.58 5.47 -16.23
N ASN A 208 -3.54 5.28 -15.33
CA ASN A 208 -4.87 4.76 -15.61
C ASN A 208 -5.96 5.68 -15.02
N TYR A 209 -6.79 5.22 -14.08
CA TYR A 209 -7.92 5.94 -13.47
C TYR A 209 -7.69 7.44 -13.26
N LEU A 210 -6.59 7.83 -12.60
CA LEU A 210 -6.34 9.23 -12.28
C LEU A 210 -5.91 10.03 -13.52
N GLY A 211 -5.09 9.44 -14.39
CA GLY A 211 -4.71 10.07 -15.66
C GLY A 211 -5.91 10.29 -16.59
N LEU A 212 -6.82 9.31 -16.64
CA LEU A 212 -8.08 9.42 -17.38
C LEU A 212 -9.02 10.45 -16.75
N ALA A 213 -9.11 10.49 -15.42
CA ALA A 213 -9.91 11.50 -14.72
C ALA A 213 -9.41 12.92 -15.01
N GLU A 214 -8.08 13.15 -15.01
CA GLU A 214 -7.48 14.43 -15.37
C GLU A 214 -7.74 14.79 -16.84
N SER A 215 -7.62 13.81 -17.74
CA SER A 215 -7.94 13.98 -19.17
C SER A 215 -9.40 14.35 -19.39
N ALA A 216 -10.30 13.84 -18.53
CA ALA A 216 -11.71 14.20 -18.49
C ALA A 216 -11.98 15.50 -17.72
N GLY A 217 -10.97 16.20 -17.18
CA GLY A 217 -11.09 17.52 -16.54
C GLY A 217 -11.11 17.54 -15.01
N ALA A 218 -10.81 16.44 -14.31
CA ALA A 218 -10.56 16.49 -12.87
C ALA A 218 -9.31 17.32 -12.56
N GLN A 219 -9.36 18.14 -11.50
CA GLN A 219 -8.22 18.94 -11.06
C GLN A 219 -7.54 18.30 -9.86
N VAL A 220 -6.27 17.90 -10.02
CA VAL A 220 -5.46 17.35 -8.93
C VAL A 220 -4.59 18.44 -8.31
N PHE A 221 -4.71 18.62 -7.00
CA PHE A 221 -3.93 19.56 -6.19
C PHE A 221 -2.85 18.80 -5.41
N PRO A 222 -1.65 18.59 -5.97
CA PRO A 222 -0.54 17.96 -5.25
C PRO A 222 -0.05 18.86 -4.12
N MET A 223 0.68 18.28 -3.18
CA MET A 223 1.26 18.99 -2.03
C MET A 223 0.22 19.77 -1.22
N THR A 224 -1.02 19.28 -1.15
CA THR A 224 -2.16 19.93 -0.49
C THR A 224 -2.73 18.99 0.58
N THR A 225 -2.40 19.25 1.85
CA THR A 225 -2.85 18.42 2.97
C THR A 225 -4.11 19.04 3.58
N VAL A 226 -5.23 18.32 3.52
CA VAL A 226 -6.45 18.71 4.23
C VAL A 226 -6.24 18.61 5.74
N LYS A 227 -6.68 19.65 6.46
CA LYS A 227 -6.57 19.77 7.93
C LYS A 227 -7.92 19.70 8.62
N SER A 228 -8.95 20.23 7.97
CA SER A 228 -10.33 20.18 8.47
C SER A 228 -11.34 20.32 7.35
N PHE A 229 -12.55 19.87 7.63
CA PHE A 229 -13.72 20.16 6.85
C PHE A 229 -14.97 20.17 7.76
N SER A 230 -15.97 20.93 7.35
CA SER A 230 -17.24 21.08 8.07
C SER A 230 -18.37 21.29 7.07
N GLN A 231 -19.58 20.95 7.47
CA GLN A 231 -20.77 21.21 6.68
C GLN A 231 -21.41 22.53 7.14
N ASN A 232 -21.79 23.36 6.18
CA ASN A 232 -22.57 24.57 6.38
C ASN A 232 -24.05 24.23 6.59
N VAL A 233 -24.82 25.23 7.03
CA VAL A 233 -26.27 25.10 7.25
C VAL A 233 -27.03 24.75 5.96
N ASP A 234 -26.54 25.23 4.81
CA ASP A 234 -27.11 24.94 3.49
C ASP A 234 -26.74 23.56 2.93
N GLY A 235 -26.01 22.74 3.71
CA GLY A 235 -25.57 21.40 3.31
C GLY A 235 -24.28 21.37 2.50
N THR A 236 -23.74 22.51 2.07
CA THR A 236 -22.43 22.58 1.39
C THR A 236 -21.28 22.32 2.36
N TRP A 237 -20.15 21.86 1.86
CA TRP A 237 -18.95 21.58 2.63
C TRP A 237 -17.91 22.66 2.43
N GLU A 238 -17.27 23.10 3.53
CA GLU A 238 -16.03 23.86 3.48
C GLU A 238 -14.86 22.96 3.86
N ILE A 239 -13.80 22.97 3.04
CA ILE A 239 -12.61 22.16 3.24
C ILE A 239 -11.41 23.10 3.35
N GLN A 240 -10.63 22.94 4.41
CA GLN A 240 -9.42 23.71 4.66
C GLN A 240 -8.19 22.83 4.51
N ALA A 241 -7.27 23.28 3.66
CA ALA A 241 -6.01 22.62 3.41
C ALA A 241 -4.83 23.59 3.54
N VAL A 242 -3.64 23.03 3.67
CA VAL A 242 -2.37 23.79 3.66
C VAL A 242 -1.38 23.14 2.70
N LYS A 243 -0.36 23.89 2.31
CA LYS A 243 0.76 23.32 1.58
C LYS A 243 1.49 22.31 2.45
N SER A 244 1.82 21.16 1.88
CA SER A 244 2.39 20.04 2.64
C SER A 244 3.84 20.27 3.03
N ASN A 245 4.54 21.15 2.30
CA ASN A 245 5.89 21.62 2.59
C ASN A 245 5.96 22.91 3.41
N ASP A 246 4.81 23.55 3.64
CA ASP A 246 4.72 24.72 4.49
C ASP A 246 3.34 24.72 5.18
N PRO A 247 3.23 24.03 6.33
CA PRO A 247 1.97 23.96 7.05
C PRO A 247 1.62 25.28 7.77
N PHE A 248 2.54 26.25 7.83
CA PHE A 248 2.30 27.59 8.35
C PHE A 248 1.86 28.56 7.25
N ALA A 249 1.90 28.13 5.99
CA ALA A 249 1.38 28.89 4.86
C ALA A 249 -0.11 29.21 5.01
N THR A 250 -0.54 30.20 4.23
CA THR A 250 -1.94 30.59 4.09
C THR A 250 -2.84 29.38 3.79
N VAL A 251 -3.93 29.29 4.56
CA VAL A 251 -4.95 28.24 4.38
C VAL A 251 -5.58 28.35 2.99
N ILE A 252 -5.60 27.23 2.27
CA ILE A 252 -6.31 27.07 1.00
C ILE A 252 -7.72 26.58 1.34
N LYS A 253 -8.75 27.30 0.86
CA LYS A 253 -10.16 26.96 1.11
C LYS A 253 -10.80 26.40 -0.15
N PHE A 254 -11.55 25.32 0.00
CA PHE A 254 -12.40 24.74 -1.03
C PHE A 254 -13.85 24.70 -0.55
N LYS A 255 -14.79 24.81 -1.48
CA LYS A 255 -16.23 24.60 -1.26
C LYS A 255 -16.73 23.47 -2.17
N ALA A 256 -17.59 22.60 -1.64
CA ALA A 256 -18.18 21.53 -2.45
C ALA A 256 -19.57 21.09 -1.98
N ASN A 257 -20.35 20.49 -2.88
CA ASN A 257 -21.62 19.87 -2.53
C ASN A 257 -21.40 18.52 -1.83
N GLN A 258 -20.35 17.79 -2.23
CA GLN A 258 -20.00 16.49 -1.66
C GLN A 258 -18.50 16.39 -1.35
N VAL A 259 -18.16 15.61 -0.33
CA VAL A 259 -16.78 15.31 0.06
C VAL A 259 -16.58 13.80 0.13
N ILE A 260 -15.55 13.30 -0.56
CA ILE A 260 -15.12 11.89 -0.48
C ILE A 260 -13.79 11.82 0.26
N VAL A 261 -13.74 11.07 1.37
CA VAL A 261 -12.50 10.90 2.17
C VAL A 261 -11.77 9.62 1.76
N ALA A 262 -10.87 9.73 0.79
CA ALA A 262 -10.08 8.63 0.21
C ALA A 262 -8.58 8.71 0.56
N ALA A 263 -8.25 9.11 1.79
CA ALA A 263 -6.86 9.36 2.24
C ALA A 263 -6.06 8.08 2.59
N GLY A 264 -6.61 6.90 2.27
CA GLY A 264 -6.11 5.60 2.70
C GLY A 264 -6.43 5.30 4.16
N THR A 265 -6.44 4.02 4.55
CA THR A 265 -6.97 3.54 5.83
C THR A 265 -6.52 4.36 7.03
N TYR A 266 -5.21 4.50 7.25
CA TYR A 266 -4.69 5.24 8.41
C TYR A 266 -5.04 6.74 8.39
N ASN A 267 -4.87 7.43 7.26
CA ASN A 267 -5.03 8.90 7.22
C ASN A 267 -6.50 9.32 7.10
N THR A 268 -7.37 8.49 6.50
CA THR A 268 -8.83 8.66 6.58
C THR A 268 -9.26 8.61 8.04
N GLN A 269 -8.83 7.59 8.79
CA GLN A 269 -9.14 7.49 10.22
C GLN A 269 -8.57 8.66 11.03
N LYS A 270 -7.31 9.04 10.79
CA LYS A 270 -6.69 10.19 11.48
C LYS A 270 -7.50 11.47 11.27
N LEU A 271 -7.93 11.71 10.03
CA LEU A 271 -8.71 12.88 9.68
C LEU A 271 -10.11 12.82 10.30
N LEU A 272 -10.82 11.70 10.14
CA LEU A 272 -12.18 11.54 10.68
C LEU A 272 -12.23 11.57 12.20
N HIS A 273 -11.29 10.97 12.92
CA HIS A 273 -11.23 11.10 14.38
C HIS A 273 -10.92 12.54 14.81
N THR A 274 -10.09 13.26 14.05
CA THR A 274 -9.85 14.68 14.29
C THR A 274 -11.12 15.49 14.07
N MET A 275 -11.87 15.21 12.99
CA MET A 275 -13.12 15.89 12.69
C MET A 275 -14.19 15.57 13.70
N LYS A 276 -14.34 14.30 14.11
CA LYS A 276 -15.27 13.88 15.15
C LYS A 276 -15.12 14.69 16.43
N ARG A 277 -13.88 14.93 16.86
CA ARG A 277 -13.62 15.73 18.06
C ARG A 277 -13.91 17.23 17.90
N LYS A 278 -13.77 17.77 16.68
CA LYS A 278 -13.74 19.23 16.46
C LYS A 278 -14.96 19.80 15.76
N MET A 279 -15.33 19.19 14.63
CA MET A 279 -16.26 19.76 13.65
C MET A 279 -17.47 18.87 13.38
N LEU A 280 -17.34 17.55 13.57
CA LEU A 280 -18.35 16.54 13.22
C LEU A 280 -18.65 15.60 14.41
N PRO A 281 -19.11 16.13 15.56
CA PRO A 281 -19.31 15.33 16.79
C PRO A 281 -20.30 14.16 16.63
N GLN A 282 -21.17 14.22 15.63
CA GLN A 282 -22.16 13.19 15.34
C GLN A 282 -21.62 11.99 14.53
N LEU A 283 -20.33 11.99 14.15
CA LEU A 283 -19.73 10.80 13.54
C LEU A 283 -19.85 9.60 14.48
N SER A 284 -20.32 8.47 13.94
CA SER A 284 -20.62 7.24 14.69
C SER A 284 -19.49 6.81 15.64
N ASN A 285 -19.86 6.21 16.77
CA ASN A 285 -18.93 5.59 17.72
C ASN A 285 -18.25 4.32 17.17
N HIS A 286 -18.72 3.80 16.04
CA HIS A 286 -18.06 2.71 15.31
C HIS A 286 -16.79 3.16 14.57
N LEU A 287 -16.51 4.46 14.45
CA LEU A 287 -15.30 4.94 13.78
C LEU A 287 -14.04 4.33 14.42
N GLY A 288 -13.30 3.58 13.59
CA GLY A 288 -12.04 2.94 13.93
C GLY A 288 -12.15 1.49 14.43
N GLN A 289 -13.37 1.00 14.70
CA GLN A 289 -13.61 -0.41 14.98
C GLN A 289 -13.36 -1.27 13.73
N LEU A 290 -13.08 -2.56 13.94
CA LEU A 290 -12.87 -3.57 12.89
C LEU A 290 -11.84 -3.15 11.82
N SER A 291 -10.79 -2.43 12.23
CA SER A 291 -9.70 -2.08 11.31
C SER A 291 -8.85 -3.33 11.07
N ARG A 292 -9.03 -3.97 9.91
CA ARG A 292 -8.28 -5.17 9.50
C ARG A 292 -6.91 -4.80 8.93
N THR A 293 -5.91 -5.62 9.23
CA THR A 293 -4.51 -5.39 8.85
C THR A 293 -3.98 -6.40 7.83
N ASN A 294 -4.86 -7.24 7.26
CA ASN A 294 -4.52 -8.35 6.37
C ASN A 294 -3.63 -9.43 7.03
N SER A 295 -3.53 -9.40 8.37
CA SER A 295 -2.77 -10.34 9.20
C SER A 295 -1.39 -10.69 8.66
N GLU A 296 -0.64 -9.65 8.28
CA GLU A 296 0.62 -9.81 7.58
C GLU A 296 1.80 -10.04 8.54
N ALA A 297 2.66 -10.99 8.19
CA ALA A 297 4.01 -11.13 8.72
C ALA A 297 5.03 -11.03 7.59
N LEU A 298 6.08 -10.24 7.81
CA LEU A 298 7.24 -10.15 6.93
C LEU A 298 8.39 -10.94 7.56
N THR A 299 8.62 -12.14 7.08
CA THR A 299 9.79 -12.98 7.43
C THR A 299 10.80 -12.91 6.29
N GLY A 300 12.05 -13.31 6.54
CA GLY A 300 13.08 -13.20 5.53
C GLY A 300 14.24 -14.16 5.74
N ALA A 301 14.72 -14.70 4.62
CA ALA A 301 15.90 -15.53 4.56
C ALA A 301 17.04 -14.75 3.88
N MET A 302 18.21 -14.72 4.51
CA MET A 302 19.38 -13.98 4.02
C MET A 302 20.55 -14.93 3.74
N MET A 303 21.02 -14.92 2.50
CA MET A 303 22.13 -15.76 2.05
C MET A 303 23.48 -15.15 2.44
N PRO A 304 24.53 -15.97 2.63
CA PRO A 304 25.85 -15.47 3.00
C PRO A 304 26.51 -14.63 1.91
N ASN A 305 26.26 -14.95 0.64
CA ASN A 305 26.86 -14.31 -0.54
C ASN A 305 25.78 -13.91 -1.57
N ILE A 306 26.18 -13.59 -2.81
CA ILE A 306 25.29 -13.16 -3.90
C ILE A 306 25.43 -14.07 -5.13
N ASP A 307 25.76 -15.35 -4.92
CA ASP A 307 25.91 -16.30 -6.04
C ASP A 307 24.58 -16.43 -6.80
N ILE A 308 23.46 -16.30 -6.07
CA ILE A 308 22.11 -16.12 -6.61
C ILE A 308 21.67 -14.67 -6.37
N ASP A 309 21.27 -13.95 -7.42
CA ASP A 309 20.74 -12.58 -7.32
C ASP A 309 19.20 -12.58 -7.19
N PHE A 310 18.74 -12.51 -5.94
CA PHE A 310 17.32 -12.43 -5.58
C PHE A 310 16.67 -11.07 -5.85
N SER A 311 17.39 -10.07 -6.37
CA SER A 311 16.79 -8.78 -6.75
C SER A 311 16.13 -8.78 -8.13
N THR A 312 16.25 -9.88 -8.88
CA THR A 312 15.70 -10.02 -10.24
C THR A 312 14.22 -10.41 -10.23
N GLY A 313 13.45 -9.92 -11.21
CA GLY A 313 11.99 -10.05 -11.27
C GLY A 313 11.25 -8.77 -10.87
N SER A 314 9.92 -8.75 -10.95
CA SER A 314 9.10 -7.74 -10.28
C SER A 314 9.20 -7.90 -8.75
N ALA A 315 8.66 -6.94 -7.98
CA ALA A 315 8.78 -7.01 -6.51
C ALA A 315 8.17 -8.29 -5.93
N ILE A 316 7.04 -8.72 -6.48
CA ILE A 316 6.42 -10.03 -6.27
C ILE A 316 6.25 -10.69 -7.63
N THR A 317 6.38 -12.01 -7.70
CA THR A 317 6.39 -12.78 -8.96
C THR A 317 5.55 -14.05 -8.93
N SER A 318 5.40 -14.67 -7.76
CA SER A 318 4.63 -15.89 -7.53
C SER A 318 3.92 -15.83 -6.19
N SER A 319 3.19 -16.88 -5.87
CA SER A 319 2.72 -17.16 -4.52
C SER A 319 2.44 -18.65 -4.34
N PHE A 320 2.20 -19.06 -3.11
CA PHE A 320 1.61 -20.36 -2.79
C PHE A 320 0.77 -20.28 -1.52
N PHE A 321 -0.03 -21.31 -1.28
CA PHE A 321 -0.92 -21.43 -0.13
C PHE A 321 -0.48 -22.63 0.73
N PRO A 322 0.15 -22.39 1.90
CA PRO A 322 0.44 -23.43 2.89
C PRO A 322 -0.79 -24.17 3.41
N ASP A 323 -1.90 -23.44 3.52
CA ASP A 323 -3.19 -23.91 4.02
C ASP A 323 -4.31 -23.03 3.43
N GLU A 324 -5.56 -23.30 3.80
CA GLU A 324 -6.74 -22.60 3.27
C GLU A 324 -6.85 -21.12 3.67
N HIS A 325 -6.08 -20.68 4.67
CA HIS A 325 -6.16 -19.33 5.23
C HIS A 325 -4.89 -18.51 5.04
N THR A 326 -3.77 -19.15 4.72
CA THR A 326 -2.45 -18.53 4.64
C THR A 326 -1.99 -18.43 3.19
N HIS A 327 -1.47 -17.26 2.82
CA HIS A 327 -0.95 -16.95 1.48
C HIS A 327 0.46 -16.38 1.62
N ILE A 328 1.43 -16.94 0.87
CA ILE A 328 2.84 -16.52 0.94
C ILE A 328 3.31 -16.01 -0.42
N GLU A 329 3.94 -14.84 -0.42
CA GLU A 329 4.50 -14.19 -1.61
C GLU A 329 5.99 -13.82 -1.42
N PRO A 330 6.88 -14.13 -2.38
CA PRO A 330 8.25 -13.65 -2.35
C PRO A 330 8.32 -12.17 -2.70
N VAL A 331 8.66 -11.34 -1.73
CA VAL A 331 8.88 -9.90 -1.90
C VAL A 331 10.37 -9.58 -2.00
N ARG A 332 10.72 -8.68 -2.94
CA ARG A 332 12.09 -8.16 -3.07
C ARG A 332 12.13 -6.65 -3.31
N TYR A 333 13.30 -6.09 -3.05
CA TYR A 333 13.67 -4.75 -3.45
C TYR A 333 14.68 -4.78 -4.60
N GLY A 334 14.63 -3.78 -5.47
CA GLY A 334 15.57 -3.67 -6.58
C GLY A 334 17.01 -3.45 -6.11
N LYS A 335 17.96 -3.88 -6.94
CA LYS A 335 19.40 -3.85 -6.66
C LYS A 335 19.87 -2.52 -6.03
N GLY A 336 20.50 -2.63 -4.86
CA GLY A 336 21.04 -1.50 -4.11
C GLY A 336 20.02 -0.76 -3.23
N SER A 337 18.73 -1.12 -3.26
CA SER A 337 17.69 -0.55 -2.39
C SER A 337 17.64 -1.24 -1.03
N ASN A 338 18.68 -1.02 -0.22
CA ASN A 338 18.89 -1.77 1.02
C ASN A 338 18.42 -1.05 2.30
N PHE A 339 17.91 0.19 2.21
CA PHE A 339 17.53 0.97 3.40
C PHE A 339 16.51 0.24 4.29
N MET A 340 15.52 -0.43 3.70
CA MET A 340 14.48 -1.15 4.44
C MET A 340 15.03 -2.36 5.21
N GLY A 341 16.19 -2.88 4.79
CA GLY A 341 16.92 -3.91 5.54
C GLY A 341 17.41 -3.44 6.91
N LEU A 342 17.38 -2.14 7.23
CA LEU A 342 17.67 -1.65 8.58
C LEU A 342 16.56 -1.94 9.60
N MET A 343 15.36 -2.31 9.14
CA MET A 343 14.22 -2.62 10.01
C MET A 343 14.16 -4.09 10.42
N GLN A 344 15.05 -4.92 9.91
CA GLN A 344 15.05 -6.36 10.19
C GLN A 344 15.58 -6.66 11.60
N THR A 345 15.16 -7.79 12.14
CA THR A 345 15.62 -8.29 13.45
C THR A 345 15.71 -9.81 13.42
N ILE A 346 16.21 -10.40 14.51
CA ILE A 346 16.32 -11.84 14.67
C ILE A 346 14.91 -12.45 14.70
N MET A 347 14.70 -13.49 13.90
CA MET A 347 13.47 -14.28 13.88
C MET A 347 13.24 -14.95 15.23
N THR A 348 11.99 -14.98 15.68
CA THR A 348 11.62 -15.51 17.00
C THR A 348 10.33 -16.29 16.95
N ASP A 349 10.35 -17.45 17.58
CA ASP A 349 9.18 -18.32 17.65
C ASP A 349 8.36 -18.12 18.92
N GLY A 350 7.04 -18.35 18.78
CA GLY A 350 6.12 -18.52 19.88
C GLY A 350 5.04 -17.44 20.00
N TYR A 351 3.91 -17.82 20.58
CA TYR A 351 2.71 -16.99 20.67
C TYR A 351 2.74 -15.93 21.78
N LYS A 352 3.67 -16.04 22.74
CA LYS A 352 3.77 -15.11 23.88
C LYS A 352 4.93 -14.13 23.68
N SER A 353 4.65 -12.84 23.81
CA SER A 353 5.64 -11.77 23.68
C SER A 353 6.84 -11.92 24.63
N THR A 354 6.61 -12.37 25.87
CA THR A 354 7.69 -12.65 26.85
C THR A 354 8.58 -13.80 26.41
N GLY A 355 8.01 -14.86 25.83
CA GLY A 355 8.75 -15.98 25.26
C GLY A 355 9.62 -15.54 24.08
N ARG A 356 9.06 -14.77 23.15
CA ARG A 356 9.79 -14.22 22.00
C ARG A 356 10.94 -13.30 22.41
N ARG A 357 10.75 -12.43 23.40
CA ARG A 357 11.84 -11.57 23.93
C ARG A 357 12.98 -12.41 24.53
N LYS A 358 12.66 -13.47 25.27
CA LYS A 358 13.66 -14.42 25.79
C LYS A 358 14.36 -15.16 24.66
N HIS A 359 13.62 -15.62 23.65
CA HIS A 359 14.20 -16.29 22.49
C HIS A 359 15.14 -15.35 21.71
N TRP A 360 14.71 -14.11 21.48
CA TRP A 360 15.53 -13.07 20.87
C TRP A 360 16.84 -12.88 21.63
N LEU A 361 16.78 -12.71 22.95
CA LEU A 361 17.97 -12.52 23.79
C LEU A 361 18.88 -13.75 23.76
N LYS A 362 18.30 -14.95 23.78
CA LYS A 362 19.06 -16.20 23.67
C LYS A 362 19.80 -16.29 22.33
N GLN A 363 19.13 -15.97 21.22
CA GLN A 363 19.76 -15.97 19.89
C GLN A 363 20.83 -14.89 19.77
N PHE A 364 20.58 -13.72 20.34
CA PHE A 364 21.54 -12.62 20.39
C PHE A 364 22.84 -13.03 21.10
N ILE A 365 22.73 -13.67 22.28
CA ILE A 365 23.88 -14.11 23.07
C ILE A 365 24.58 -15.30 22.41
N ALA A 366 23.83 -16.26 21.87
CA ALA A 366 24.39 -17.47 21.26
C ALA A 366 25.08 -17.19 19.91
N ASN A 367 24.61 -16.19 19.15
CA ASN A 367 25.06 -15.90 17.79
C ASN A 367 25.39 -14.41 17.58
N PRO A 368 26.39 -13.84 18.27
CA PRO A 368 26.71 -12.40 18.13
C PRO A 368 27.11 -12.01 16.69
N SER A 369 27.67 -12.93 15.92
CA SER A 369 27.99 -12.72 14.50
C SER A 369 26.73 -12.57 13.62
N LEU A 370 25.59 -13.13 14.03
CA LEU A 370 24.31 -12.97 13.34
C LEU A 370 23.85 -11.50 13.40
N LEU A 371 24.04 -10.83 14.54
CA LEU A 371 23.72 -9.40 14.66
C LEU A 371 24.56 -8.58 13.67
N GLY A 372 25.87 -8.85 13.57
CA GLY A 372 26.73 -8.18 12.59
C GLY A 372 26.26 -8.41 11.14
N LYS A 373 25.80 -9.62 10.81
CA LYS A 373 25.22 -9.94 9.50
C LYS A 373 23.92 -9.20 9.23
N ILE A 374 23.02 -9.13 10.22
CA ILE A 374 21.73 -8.43 10.17
C ILE A 374 21.94 -6.92 10.03
N LEU A 375 22.88 -6.31 10.76
CA LEU A 375 23.15 -4.89 10.63
C LEU A 375 23.88 -4.55 9.32
N ASN A 376 24.58 -5.51 8.72
CA ASN A 376 25.24 -5.35 7.43
C ASN A 376 24.24 -5.47 6.27
N VAL A 377 23.65 -4.34 5.91
CA VAL A 377 22.72 -4.20 4.78
C VAL A 377 23.42 -4.03 3.42
N ARG A 378 24.74 -4.27 3.32
CA ARG A 378 25.45 -4.23 2.03
C ARG A 378 24.92 -5.35 1.13
N ARG A 379 24.48 -4.99 -0.09
CA ARG A 379 23.88 -5.90 -1.08
C ARG A 379 22.69 -6.71 -0.55
N TRP A 380 22.01 -6.24 0.49
CA TRP A 380 20.87 -6.92 1.12
C TRP A 380 19.78 -7.31 0.11
N SER A 381 19.36 -6.38 -0.76
CA SER A 381 18.36 -6.64 -1.82
C SER A 381 18.70 -7.82 -2.74
N GLN A 382 19.98 -8.13 -2.91
CA GLN A 382 20.44 -9.15 -3.85
C GLN A 382 20.57 -10.54 -3.22
N ARG A 383 20.67 -10.61 -1.89
CA ARG A 383 20.91 -11.86 -1.14
C ARG A 383 19.78 -12.24 -0.20
N THR A 384 18.69 -11.48 -0.19
CA THR A 384 17.57 -11.68 0.73
C THR A 384 16.30 -11.93 -0.05
N VAL A 385 15.54 -12.93 0.39
CA VAL A 385 14.14 -13.12 0.00
C VAL A 385 13.28 -12.80 1.22
N ILE A 386 12.28 -11.95 1.04
CA ILE A 386 11.27 -11.66 2.07
C ILE A 386 10.06 -12.53 1.74
N ALA A 387 9.54 -13.27 2.71
CA ALA A 387 8.24 -13.91 2.60
C ALA A 387 7.20 -12.97 3.22
N LEU A 388 6.31 -12.44 2.38
CA LEU A 388 5.09 -11.80 2.84
C LEU A 388 4.06 -12.89 3.07
N THR A 389 3.82 -13.18 4.34
CA THR A 389 2.81 -14.14 4.76
C THR A 389 1.57 -13.38 5.18
N MET A 390 0.44 -13.67 4.58
CA MET A 390 -0.85 -13.01 4.83
C MET A 390 -1.85 -14.07 5.26
N GLN A 391 -2.79 -13.71 6.13
CA GLN A 391 -3.87 -14.61 6.53
C GLN A 391 -5.24 -13.97 6.35
N ASN A 392 -6.16 -14.71 5.73
CA ASN A 392 -7.57 -14.33 5.67
C ASN A 392 -8.32 -14.84 6.92
N VAL A 393 -7.89 -14.37 8.08
CA VAL A 393 -8.53 -14.65 9.37
C VAL A 393 -9.30 -13.44 9.84
N ASP A 394 -10.38 -13.67 10.58
CA ASP A 394 -11.18 -12.60 11.18
C ASP A 394 -10.45 -12.01 12.39
N SER A 395 -9.43 -11.19 12.14
CA SER A 395 -8.75 -10.41 13.17
C SER A 395 -8.79 -8.92 12.85
N SER A 396 -8.81 -8.10 13.90
CA SER A 396 -8.85 -6.66 13.73
C SER A 396 -8.22 -5.92 14.91
N VAL A 397 -7.93 -4.65 14.67
CA VAL A 397 -7.63 -3.68 15.73
C VAL A 397 -8.74 -2.64 15.77
N THR A 398 -8.97 -2.10 16.96
CA THR A 398 -9.70 -0.84 17.11
C THR A 398 -8.69 0.30 17.11
N VAL A 399 -8.82 1.21 16.16
CA VAL A 399 -8.06 2.46 16.13
C VAL A 399 -8.87 3.54 16.83
N SER A 400 -8.20 4.32 17.67
CA SER A 400 -8.83 5.39 18.44
C SER A 400 -7.91 6.58 18.62
N GLY A 401 -8.47 7.71 19.03
CA GLY A 401 -7.70 8.91 19.37
C GLY A 401 -7.30 8.94 20.84
N LYS A 402 -6.02 9.18 21.13
CA LYS A 402 -5.49 9.35 22.50
C LYS A 402 -4.79 10.70 22.63
N ARG A 403 -4.92 11.35 23.79
CA ARG A 403 -4.12 12.52 24.16
C ARG A 403 -2.92 12.05 24.98
N GLY A 404 -1.71 12.29 24.48
CA GLY A 404 -0.46 12.06 25.17
C GLY A 404 0.26 13.38 25.50
N LEU A 405 1.49 13.27 25.99
CA LEU A 405 2.34 14.40 26.36
C LEU A 405 2.60 15.36 25.18
N PHE A 406 2.73 14.82 23.96
CA PHE A 406 2.96 15.60 22.73
C PHE A 406 1.67 15.95 21.98
N GLY A 407 0.53 15.92 22.67
CA GLY A 407 -0.78 16.23 22.09
C GLY A 407 -1.53 14.98 21.61
N TRP A 408 -2.43 15.18 20.65
CA TRP A 408 -3.33 14.13 20.19
C TRP A 408 -2.73 13.31 19.06
N HIS A 409 -2.89 11.99 19.16
CA HIS A 409 -2.44 11.03 18.15
C HIS A 409 -3.42 9.85 18.07
N LEU A 410 -3.29 9.04 17.02
CA LEU A 410 -3.96 7.76 16.96
C LEU A 410 -3.24 6.72 17.83
N THR A 411 -3.99 5.76 18.32
CA THR A 411 -3.52 4.54 18.97
C THR A 411 -4.33 3.36 18.41
N SER A 412 -3.85 2.15 18.64
CA SER A 412 -4.57 0.91 18.36
C SER A 412 -4.70 0.07 19.63
N THR A 413 -5.67 -0.83 19.61
CA THR A 413 -5.79 -1.96 20.54
C THR A 413 -6.25 -3.17 19.73
N ASN A 414 -5.59 -4.32 19.89
CA ASN A 414 -6.07 -5.59 19.33
C ASN A 414 -7.43 -5.99 19.88
N ASP A 415 -8.22 -6.67 19.06
CA ASP A 415 -9.41 -7.37 19.56
C ASP A 415 -8.99 -8.42 20.60
N PRO A 416 -9.62 -8.45 21.80
CA PRO A 416 -9.23 -9.38 22.86
C PRO A 416 -9.61 -10.83 22.57
N LEU A 417 -10.63 -11.06 21.74
CA LEU A 417 -11.13 -12.39 21.36
C LEU A 417 -10.48 -12.88 20.07
N LYS A 418 -10.21 -11.96 19.13
CA LYS A 418 -9.62 -12.26 17.82
C LYS A 418 -8.43 -11.34 17.51
N PRO A 419 -7.35 -11.41 18.30
CA PRO A 419 -6.19 -10.54 18.12
C PRO A 419 -5.50 -10.83 16.79
N ASN A 420 -4.82 -9.82 16.23
CA ASN A 420 -3.94 -10.06 15.09
C ASN A 420 -2.84 -11.06 15.47
N ALA A 421 -2.52 -11.96 14.54
CA ALA A 421 -1.47 -12.94 14.73
C ALA A 421 -0.13 -12.23 15.02
N THR A 422 0.46 -12.51 16.18
CA THR A 422 1.80 -12.02 16.50
C THR A 422 2.89 -13.01 16.06
N TYR A 423 2.50 -14.23 15.74
CA TYR A 423 3.34 -15.32 15.26
C TYR A 423 2.49 -16.20 14.32
N ILE A 424 3.02 -16.52 13.15
CA ILE A 424 2.39 -17.37 12.13
C ILE A 424 3.33 -18.56 11.91
N PRO A 425 2.98 -19.78 12.35
CA PRO A 425 3.87 -20.94 12.26
C PRO A 425 4.33 -21.30 10.85
N ALA A 426 3.52 -21.01 9.83
CA ALA A 426 3.83 -21.29 8.44
C ALA A 426 4.81 -20.26 7.81
N ALA A 427 5.07 -19.13 8.47
CA ALA A 427 5.83 -17.99 7.93
C ALA A 427 7.35 -18.10 8.08
#